data_AF-A0A6N8Z2J2-F1
#
_entry.id   AF-A0A6N8Z2J2-F1
#
_cell.length_a   1.000
_cell.length_b   1.000
_cell.length_c   1.000
_cell.angle_alpha   90.00
_cell.angle_beta   90.00
_cell.angle_gamma   90.00
#
_symmetry.space_group_name_H-M   'P 1'
#
loop_
_entity.id
_entity.type
_entity.pdbx_description
1 polymer ?
#
loop_
_entity_poly.entity_id
_entity_poly.type
_entity_poly.pdbx_seq_one_letter_code
_entity_poly.pdbx_strand_id
1 'polypeptide(L)'
;MTTISNQEDLLRALRENPEWREAVRALILGDELLNLPAALQRLSDTVDRFVARQEQFNDEQRQFNDEQRQFNDEQRQFNSNAMNRFDRMESDLSFWKKDYTQRRLASRSESIPSDMGIDFLRNMTYGELTKIALAAAGGQALSDDLKSFRDADLVVIALDGGTTRYLVVEISYTADERDTRRAIRNARILEEQTGIPSTPVVASVRNTNEVQDMVVSGQVYWHYVPPHAFSD
;
A
#
# COMPACT_ATOMS: atom_id res chain seq x y z
N MET A 1 22.39 35.62 -95.48
CA MET A 1 22.37 34.23 -95.01
C MET A 1 23.81 33.81 -94.76
N THR A 2 24.19 33.62 -93.51
CA THR A 2 25.55 33.21 -93.13
C THR A 2 25.62 31.69 -93.25
N THR A 3 26.41 31.16 -94.19
CA THR A 3 26.56 29.71 -94.39
C THR A 3 27.51 29.15 -93.34
N ILE A 4 26.99 28.34 -92.42
CA ILE A 4 27.82 27.65 -91.41
C ILE A 4 28.45 26.43 -92.09
N SER A 5 29.78 26.46 -92.28
CA SER A 5 30.47 25.46 -93.12
C SER A 5 31.34 24.49 -92.33
N ASN A 6 31.64 24.80 -91.06
CA ASN A 6 32.44 23.95 -90.18
C ASN A 6 32.07 24.15 -88.69
N GLN A 7 32.67 23.35 -87.80
CA GLN A 7 32.44 23.38 -86.36
C GLN A 7 32.80 24.74 -85.73
N GLU A 8 33.86 25.40 -86.19
CA GLU A 8 34.28 26.71 -85.66
C GLU A 8 33.29 27.82 -86.03
N ASP A 9 32.72 27.78 -87.24
CA ASP A 9 31.68 28.70 -87.70
C ASP A 9 30.40 28.52 -86.87
N LEU A 10 30.03 27.28 -86.52
CA LEU A 10 28.89 27.00 -85.65
C LEU A 10 29.13 27.53 -84.22
N LEU A 11 30.31 27.27 -83.65
CA LEU A 11 30.66 27.77 -82.32
C LEU A 11 30.72 29.31 -82.27
N ARG A 12 31.19 29.96 -83.34
CA ARG A 12 31.19 31.43 -83.46
C ARG A 12 29.77 31.97 -83.54
N ALA A 13 28.91 31.38 -84.38
CA ALA A 13 27.52 31.76 -84.51
C ALA A 13 26.73 31.61 -83.19
N LEU A 14 26.99 30.56 -82.41
CA LEU A 14 26.37 30.36 -81.08
C LEU A 14 26.91 31.32 -80.01
N ARG A 15 28.15 31.82 -80.14
CA ARG A 15 28.69 32.84 -79.22
C ARG A 15 28.11 34.22 -79.51
N GLU A 16 27.95 34.56 -80.79
CA GLU A 16 27.44 35.85 -81.24
C GLU A 16 25.92 35.96 -81.14
N ASN A 17 25.19 34.84 -81.16
CA ASN A 17 23.72 34.79 -81.07
C ASN A 17 23.27 34.00 -79.82
N PRO A 18 23.01 34.67 -78.69
CA PRO A 18 22.59 34.01 -77.44
C PRO A 18 21.31 33.17 -77.57
N GLU A 19 20.37 33.59 -78.41
CA GLU A 19 19.11 32.88 -78.65
C GLU A 19 19.33 31.52 -79.32
N TRP A 20 20.25 31.44 -80.29
CA TRP A 20 20.58 30.17 -80.97
C TRP A 20 21.30 29.21 -80.01
N ARG A 21 22.15 29.76 -79.13
CA ARG A 21 22.81 28.98 -78.07
C ARG A 21 21.80 28.36 -77.12
N GLU A 22 20.80 29.11 -76.68
CA GLU A 22 19.74 28.57 -75.81
C GLU A 22 18.86 27.55 -76.54
N ALA A 23 18.53 27.77 -77.81
CA ALA A 23 17.77 26.78 -78.61
C ALA A 23 18.54 25.46 -78.77
N VAL A 24 19.84 25.50 -79.08
CA VAL A 24 20.69 24.31 -79.18
C VAL A 24 20.87 23.65 -77.81
N ARG A 25 20.99 24.44 -76.73
CA ARG A 25 21.08 23.94 -75.36
C ARG A 25 19.81 23.18 -74.95
N ALA A 26 18.63 23.72 -75.25
CA ALA A 26 17.35 23.08 -75.01
C ALA A 26 17.18 21.79 -75.83
N LEU A 27 17.61 21.78 -77.10
CA LEU A 27 17.53 20.61 -77.96
C LEU A 27 18.47 19.47 -77.53
N ILE A 28 19.68 19.78 -77.08
CA ILE A 28 20.69 18.76 -76.69
C ILE A 28 20.46 18.23 -75.28
N LEU A 29 20.18 19.12 -74.32
CA LEU A 29 20.07 18.75 -72.91
C LEU A 29 18.64 18.29 -72.55
N GLY A 30 17.62 18.71 -73.31
CA GLY A 30 16.22 18.46 -72.97
C GLY A 30 15.80 19.16 -71.68
N ASP A 31 14.48 19.25 -71.45
CA ASP A 31 13.93 19.99 -70.30
C ASP A 31 14.28 19.34 -68.95
N GLU A 32 14.43 18.01 -68.91
CA GLU A 32 14.74 17.29 -67.67
C GLU A 32 16.14 17.63 -67.14
N LEU A 33 17.18 17.60 -67.99
CA LEU A 33 18.55 17.94 -67.55
C LEU A 33 18.72 19.44 -67.31
N LEU A 34 17.97 20.29 -68.03
CA LEU A 34 17.97 21.73 -67.78
C LEU A 34 17.36 22.10 -66.42
N ASN A 35 16.34 21.36 -65.98
CA ASN A 35 15.65 21.61 -64.71
C ASN A 35 16.27 20.87 -63.51
N LEU A 36 17.15 19.90 -63.75
CA LEU A 36 17.78 19.08 -62.70
C LEU A 36 18.45 19.91 -61.58
N PRO A 37 19.21 21.00 -61.86
CA PRO A 37 19.79 21.82 -60.80
C PRO A 37 18.73 22.44 -59.87
N ALA A 38 17.61 22.90 -60.43
CA ALA A 38 16.52 23.45 -59.64
C ALA A 38 15.80 22.37 -58.82
N ALA A 39 15.65 21.16 -59.35
CA ALA A 39 15.10 20.03 -58.61
C ALA A 39 16.02 19.59 -57.45
N LEU A 40 17.33 19.51 -57.69
CA LEU A 40 18.34 19.22 -56.66
C LEU A 40 18.37 20.29 -55.57
N GLN A 41 18.27 21.57 -55.93
CA GLN A 41 18.19 22.65 -54.95
C GLN A 41 16.96 22.51 -54.05
N ARG A 42 15.77 22.27 -54.64
CA ARG A 42 14.53 22.07 -53.86
C ARG A 42 14.63 20.85 -52.93
N LEU A 43 15.29 19.78 -53.38
CA LEU A 43 15.52 18.60 -52.55
C LEU A 43 16.45 18.94 -51.39
N SER A 44 17.56 19.64 -51.63
CA SER A 44 18.48 20.12 -50.58
C SER A 44 17.74 20.95 -49.54
N ASP A 45 16.99 21.96 -49.98
CA ASP A 45 16.21 22.84 -49.08
C ASP A 45 15.16 22.07 -48.27
N THR A 46 14.67 20.95 -48.80
CA THR A 46 13.70 20.08 -48.11
C THR A 46 14.39 19.19 -47.09
N VAL A 47 15.54 18.62 -47.44
CA VAL A 47 16.37 17.82 -46.53
C VAL A 47 16.86 18.68 -45.38
N ASP A 48 17.34 19.90 -45.63
CA ASP A 48 17.83 20.81 -44.60
C ASP A 48 16.72 21.16 -43.59
N ARG A 49 15.51 21.44 -44.09
CA ARG A 49 14.33 21.67 -43.23
C ARG A 49 13.92 20.42 -42.46
N PHE A 50 14.03 19.25 -43.05
CA PHE A 50 13.73 17.99 -42.38
C PHE A 50 14.71 17.70 -41.25
N VAL A 51 16.02 17.88 -41.50
CA VAL A 51 17.07 17.72 -40.48
C VAL A 51 16.84 18.67 -39.31
N ALA A 52 16.61 19.95 -39.58
CA ALA A 52 16.33 20.93 -38.53
C ALA A 52 15.09 20.56 -37.69
N ARG A 53 14.03 20.08 -38.32
CA ARG A 53 12.82 19.61 -37.60
C ARG A 53 13.08 18.34 -36.79
N GLN A 54 13.90 17.42 -37.32
CA GLN A 54 14.26 16.20 -36.61
C GLN A 54 15.11 16.48 -35.38
N GLU A 55 16.04 17.44 -35.47
CA GLU A 55 16.83 17.90 -34.33
C GLU A 55 15.94 18.51 -33.24
N GLN A 56 15.03 19.42 -33.61
CA GLN A 56 14.08 19.99 -32.67
C GLN A 56 13.22 18.91 -31.99
N PHE A 57 12.70 17.96 -32.76
CA PHE A 57 11.90 16.85 -32.21
C PHE A 57 12.71 15.98 -31.24
N ASN A 58 13.98 15.72 -31.55
CA ASN A 58 14.86 14.95 -30.67
C ASN A 58 15.11 15.69 -29.36
N ASP A 59 15.24 17.01 -29.39
CA ASP A 59 15.43 17.83 -28.19
C ASP A 59 14.16 17.86 -27.33
N GLU A 60 12.99 18.04 -27.94
CA GLU A 60 11.69 17.95 -27.26
C GLU A 60 11.47 16.58 -26.62
N GLN A 61 11.85 15.49 -27.31
CA GLN A 61 11.79 14.13 -26.76
C GLN A 61 12.73 13.94 -25.56
N ARG A 62 13.93 14.52 -25.58
CA ARG A 62 14.84 14.46 -24.42
C ARG A 62 14.24 15.17 -23.23
N GLN A 63 13.75 16.40 -23.43
CA GLN A 63 13.11 17.17 -22.36
C GLN A 63 11.90 16.43 -21.78
N PHE A 64 11.01 15.91 -22.63
CA PHE A 64 9.85 15.14 -22.19
C PHE A 64 10.24 13.90 -21.37
N ASN A 65 11.29 13.18 -21.79
CA ASN A 65 11.78 12.02 -21.06
C ASN A 65 12.34 12.40 -19.68
N ASP A 66 13.01 13.54 -19.57
CA ASP A 66 13.53 14.04 -18.30
C ASP A 66 12.39 14.48 -17.36
N GLU A 67 11.39 15.19 -17.88
CA GLU A 67 10.18 15.56 -17.14
C GLU A 67 9.40 14.32 -16.66
N GLN A 68 9.27 13.29 -17.50
CA GLN A 68 8.64 12.03 -17.13
C GLN A 68 9.41 11.31 -16.01
N ARG A 69 10.74 11.32 -16.04
CA ARG A 69 11.56 10.74 -14.96
C ARG A 69 11.33 11.47 -13.65
N GLN A 70 11.40 12.80 -13.67
CA GLN A 70 11.15 13.61 -12.48
C GLN A 70 9.75 13.37 -11.92
N PHE A 71 8.72 13.39 -12.76
CA PHE A 71 7.34 13.12 -12.35
C PHE A 71 7.19 11.74 -11.71
N ASN A 72 7.81 10.71 -12.28
CA ASN A 72 7.77 9.36 -11.74
C ASN A 72 8.46 9.27 -10.36
N ASP A 73 9.56 9.99 -10.17
CA ASP A 73 10.25 10.02 -8.88
C ASP A 73 9.44 10.78 -7.81
N GLU A 74 8.82 11.91 -8.18
CA GLU A 74 7.89 12.65 -7.31
C GLU A 74 6.67 11.80 -6.91
N GLN A 75 6.08 11.06 -7.86
CA GLN A 75 4.98 10.13 -7.59
C GLN A 75 5.38 9.02 -6.62
N ARG A 76 6.58 8.42 -6.80
CA ARG A 76 7.09 7.40 -5.87
C ARG A 76 7.28 7.96 -4.47
N GLN A 77 7.84 9.16 -4.35
CA GLN A 77 8.04 9.81 -3.06
C GLN A 77 6.70 10.16 -2.39
N PHE A 78 5.75 10.71 -3.15
CA PHE A 78 4.41 11.00 -2.66
C PHE A 78 3.72 9.73 -2.14
N ASN A 79 3.75 8.65 -2.92
CA ASN A 79 3.14 7.38 -2.54
C ASN A 79 3.77 6.79 -1.27
N SER A 80 5.11 6.81 -1.17
CA SER A 80 5.81 6.37 0.05
C SER A 80 5.41 7.19 1.28
N ASN A 81 5.35 8.52 1.15
CA ASN A 81 4.92 9.40 2.23
C ASN A 81 3.46 9.18 2.62
N ALA A 82 2.58 8.96 1.63
CA ALA A 82 1.18 8.67 1.86
C ALA A 82 1.02 7.35 2.62
N MET A 83 1.68 6.27 2.17
CA MET A 83 1.67 4.96 2.83
C MET A 83 2.16 5.07 4.28
N ASN A 84 3.31 5.70 4.52
CA ASN A 84 3.82 5.90 5.88
C ASN A 84 2.89 6.73 6.79
N ARG A 85 2.06 7.60 6.23
CA ARG A 85 1.05 8.35 6.99
C ARG A 85 -0.19 7.48 7.25
N PHE A 86 -0.63 6.70 6.26
CA PHE A 86 -1.73 5.76 6.43
C PHE A 86 -1.41 4.69 7.46
N ASP A 87 -0.22 4.11 7.44
CA ASP A 87 0.21 3.10 8.41
C ASP A 87 0.21 3.66 9.85
N ARG A 88 0.66 4.91 10.01
CA ARG A 88 0.59 5.62 11.31
C ARG A 88 -0.84 5.88 11.74
N MET A 89 -1.70 6.35 10.83
CA MET A 89 -3.13 6.55 11.14
C MET A 89 -3.82 5.24 11.50
N GLU A 90 -3.52 4.14 10.81
CA GLU A 90 -4.06 2.82 11.11
C GLU A 90 -3.61 2.32 12.48
N SER A 91 -2.34 2.52 12.83
CA SER A 91 -1.80 2.21 14.15
C SER A 91 -2.50 3.03 15.25
N ASP A 92 -2.61 4.35 15.08
CA ASP A 92 -3.29 5.23 16.04
C ASP A 92 -4.76 4.81 16.19
N LEU A 93 -5.46 4.57 15.08
CA LEU A 93 -6.86 4.15 15.10
C LEU A 93 -7.04 2.80 15.80
N SER A 94 -6.11 1.87 15.61
CA SER A 94 -6.10 0.57 16.29
C SER A 94 -5.91 0.71 17.80
N PHE A 95 -4.99 1.59 18.21
CA PHE A 95 -4.82 1.94 19.62
C PHE A 95 -6.10 2.54 20.22
N TRP A 96 -6.70 3.54 19.56
CA TRP A 96 -7.95 4.17 19.99
C TRP A 96 -9.11 3.16 20.11
N LYS A 97 -9.26 2.26 19.13
CA LYS A 97 -10.28 1.21 19.15
C LYS A 97 -10.08 0.26 20.34
N LYS A 98 -8.84 -0.11 20.66
CA LYS A 98 -8.53 -0.96 21.81
C LYS A 98 -8.82 -0.24 23.12
N ASP A 99 -8.29 0.97 23.31
CA ASP A 99 -8.49 1.78 24.53
C ASP A 99 -9.99 2.03 24.79
N TYR A 100 -10.75 2.35 23.74
CA TYR A 100 -12.20 2.50 23.83
C TYR A 100 -12.90 1.23 24.34
N THR A 101 -12.61 0.08 23.72
CA THR A 101 -13.24 -1.21 24.07
C THR A 101 -12.86 -1.62 25.49
N GLN A 102 -11.59 -1.44 25.88
CA GLN A 102 -11.09 -1.71 27.23
C GLN A 102 -11.76 -0.82 28.28
N ARG A 103 -11.85 0.50 28.08
CA ARG A 103 -12.52 1.40 29.02
C ARG A 103 -13.98 1.04 29.22
N ARG A 104 -14.67 0.65 28.14
CA ARG A 104 -16.08 0.23 28.20
C ARG A 104 -16.24 -1.01 29.06
N LEU A 105 -15.42 -2.03 28.84
CA LEU A 105 -15.46 -3.26 29.63
C LEU A 105 -14.98 -3.06 31.06
N ALA A 106 -13.96 -2.25 31.30
CA ALA A 106 -13.52 -1.91 32.66
C ALA A 106 -14.65 -1.26 33.47
N SER A 107 -15.48 -0.42 32.82
CA SER A 107 -16.66 0.18 33.46
C SER A 107 -17.83 -0.79 33.67
N ARG A 108 -17.80 -1.98 33.06
CA ARG A 108 -18.91 -2.96 33.03
C ARG A 108 -18.41 -4.40 33.12
N SER A 109 -17.35 -4.67 33.90
CA SER A 109 -16.72 -5.99 33.95
C SER A 109 -17.69 -7.09 34.41
N GLU A 110 -18.72 -6.72 35.17
CA GLU A 110 -19.81 -7.59 35.67
C GLU A 110 -20.72 -8.11 34.55
N SER A 111 -20.73 -7.46 33.38
CA SER A 111 -21.58 -7.88 32.25
C SER A 111 -21.16 -9.23 31.67
N ILE A 112 -19.85 -9.53 31.64
CA ILE A 112 -19.33 -10.80 31.12
C ILE A 112 -19.89 -11.99 31.92
N PRO A 113 -19.67 -12.09 33.25
CA PRO A 113 -20.24 -13.19 34.04
C PRO A 113 -21.77 -13.17 34.03
N SER A 114 -22.41 -12.00 34.00
CA SER A 114 -23.88 -11.90 33.92
C SER A 114 -24.43 -12.55 32.64
N ASP A 115 -23.80 -12.30 31.48
CA ASP A 115 -24.20 -12.90 30.20
C ASP A 115 -23.99 -14.42 30.18
N MET A 116 -22.99 -14.90 30.94
CA MET A 116 -22.72 -16.33 31.13
C MET A 116 -23.65 -16.97 32.18
N GLY A 117 -24.47 -16.19 32.90
CA GLY A 117 -25.34 -16.68 33.97
C GLY A 117 -24.59 -17.10 35.24
N ILE A 118 -23.42 -16.50 35.50
CA ILE A 118 -22.60 -16.79 36.70
C ILE A 118 -22.41 -15.54 37.55
N ASP A 119 -22.15 -15.71 38.85
CA ASP A 119 -22.11 -14.59 39.79
C ASP A 119 -20.75 -13.88 39.77
N PHE A 120 -20.74 -12.57 39.56
CA PHE A 120 -19.53 -11.76 39.68
C PHE A 120 -19.07 -11.63 41.14
N LEU A 121 -17.77 -11.81 41.39
CA LEU A 121 -17.17 -11.50 42.70
C LEU A 121 -16.33 -10.22 42.66
N ARG A 122 -15.28 -10.21 41.82
CA ARG A 122 -14.37 -9.07 41.66
C ARG A 122 -13.45 -9.26 40.46
N ASN A 123 -12.77 -8.18 40.09
CA ASN A 123 -11.63 -8.25 39.17
C ASN A 123 -10.34 -8.63 39.93
N MET A 124 -9.46 -9.38 39.28
CA MET A 124 -8.10 -9.61 39.74
C MET A 124 -7.24 -8.36 39.47
N THR A 125 -6.35 -8.06 40.40
CA THR A 125 -5.45 -6.92 40.29
C THR A 125 -4.16 -7.28 39.55
N TYR A 126 -3.49 -6.28 38.98
CA TYR A 126 -2.18 -6.46 38.37
C TYR A 126 -1.14 -7.07 39.33
N GLY A 127 -1.22 -6.72 40.62
CA GLY A 127 -0.35 -7.29 41.65
C GLY A 127 -0.58 -8.77 41.90
N GLU A 128 -1.83 -9.25 41.81
CA GLU A 128 -2.16 -10.68 41.91
C GLU A 128 -1.64 -11.45 40.68
N LEU A 129 -1.89 -10.93 39.47
CA LEU A 129 -1.36 -11.51 38.23
C LEU A 129 0.18 -11.58 38.24
N THR A 130 0.84 -10.52 38.73
CA THR A 130 2.30 -10.49 38.86
C THR A 130 2.81 -11.58 39.80
N LYS A 131 2.15 -11.80 40.94
CA LYS A 131 2.54 -12.86 41.89
C LYS A 131 2.40 -14.24 41.25
N ILE A 132 1.31 -14.49 40.53
CA ILE A 132 1.06 -15.76 39.84
C ILE A 132 2.09 -15.98 38.73
N ALA A 133 2.39 -14.95 37.93
CA ALA A 133 3.40 -15.03 36.87
C ALA A 133 4.81 -15.33 37.42
N LEU A 134 5.20 -14.68 38.52
CA LEU A 134 6.49 -14.92 39.17
C LEU A 134 6.57 -16.32 39.79
N ALA A 135 5.47 -16.80 40.38
CA ALA A 135 5.38 -18.17 40.90
C ALA A 135 5.55 -19.20 39.76
N ALA A 136 4.86 -18.99 38.63
CA ALA A 136 4.97 -19.83 37.45
C ALA A 136 6.38 -19.88 36.86
N ALA A 137 7.14 -18.78 36.97
CA ALA A 137 8.52 -18.72 36.51
C ALA A 137 9.51 -19.45 37.44
N GLY A 138 9.10 -19.85 38.65
CA GLY A 138 9.95 -20.63 39.56
C GLY A 138 11.28 -19.96 39.92
N GLY A 139 11.31 -18.62 39.97
CA GLY A 139 12.53 -17.84 40.23
C GLY A 139 13.40 -17.57 38.99
N GLN A 140 12.98 -18.00 37.80
CA GLN A 140 13.60 -17.60 36.53
C GLN A 140 13.04 -16.27 36.03
N ALA A 141 13.68 -15.71 34.99
CA ALA A 141 13.14 -14.56 34.28
C ALA A 141 11.79 -14.94 33.63
N LEU A 142 10.83 -14.01 33.63
CA LEU A 142 9.54 -14.23 32.98
C LEU A 142 9.75 -14.47 31.48
N SER A 143 9.22 -15.58 30.97
CA SER A 143 9.08 -15.81 29.53
C SER A 143 8.11 -14.79 28.93
N ASP A 144 8.13 -14.64 27.60
CA ASP A 144 7.21 -13.71 26.92
C ASP A 144 5.74 -14.11 27.10
N ASP A 145 5.45 -15.40 27.23
CA ASP A 145 4.10 -15.87 27.57
C ASP A 145 3.69 -15.45 28.99
N LEU A 146 4.58 -15.53 29.98
CA LEU A 146 4.27 -15.11 31.35
C LEU A 146 4.16 -13.58 31.49
N LYS A 147 4.95 -12.83 30.71
CA LYS A 147 4.75 -11.37 30.58
C LYS A 147 3.38 -11.07 29.99
N SER A 148 3.02 -11.76 28.89
CA SER A 148 1.73 -11.61 28.24
C SER A 148 0.55 -12.02 29.13
N PHE A 149 0.72 -13.00 30.02
CA PHE A 149 -0.29 -13.38 31.02
C PHE A 149 -0.45 -12.30 32.11
N ARG A 150 0.67 -11.79 32.64
CA ARG A 150 0.66 -10.69 33.62
C ARG A 150 -0.05 -9.45 33.07
N ASP A 151 0.16 -9.19 31.78
CA ASP A 151 -0.39 -8.05 31.04
C ASP A 151 -1.75 -8.37 30.37
N ALA A 152 -2.45 -9.42 30.81
CA ALA A 152 -3.81 -9.74 30.34
C ALA A 152 -4.76 -8.56 30.55
N ASP A 153 -5.68 -8.35 29.61
CA ASP A 153 -6.54 -7.16 29.60
C ASP A 153 -7.50 -7.11 30.81
N LEU A 154 -8.09 -8.25 31.18
CA LEU A 154 -8.95 -8.37 32.36
C LEU A 154 -9.02 -9.83 32.84
N VAL A 155 -8.97 -10.04 34.16
CA VAL A 155 -9.29 -11.33 34.77
C VAL A 155 -10.38 -11.11 35.82
N VAL A 156 -11.51 -11.81 35.65
CA VAL A 156 -12.66 -11.75 36.55
C VAL A 156 -12.68 -12.99 37.42
N ILE A 157 -12.98 -12.83 38.70
CA ILE A 157 -13.30 -13.91 39.62
C ILE A 157 -14.82 -13.99 39.72
N ALA A 158 -15.38 -15.17 39.46
CA ALA A 158 -16.81 -15.44 39.47
C ALA A 158 -17.14 -16.74 40.22
N LEU A 159 -18.41 -16.93 40.56
CA LEU A 159 -18.96 -18.19 41.08
C LEU A 159 -19.90 -18.81 40.03
N ASP A 160 -19.59 -20.05 39.66
CA ASP A 160 -20.42 -20.89 38.80
C ASP A 160 -20.98 -22.03 39.65
N GLY A 161 -22.28 -21.96 39.97
CA GLY A 161 -22.92 -22.96 40.85
C GLY A 161 -22.26 -23.09 42.23
N GLY A 162 -21.72 -21.98 42.77
CA GLY A 162 -20.98 -21.96 44.03
C GLY A 162 -19.51 -22.37 43.95
N THR A 163 -19.00 -22.72 42.77
CA THR A 163 -17.59 -23.02 42.53
C THR A 163 -16.88 -21.79 41.99
N THR A 164 -15.79 -21.38 42.64
CA THR A 164 -14.95 -20.28 42.12
C THR A 164 -14.36 -20.64 40.76
N ARG A 165 -14.44 -19.69 39.83
CA ARG A 165 -13.87 -19.78 38.49
C ARG A 165 -13.24 -18.45 38.10
N TYR A 166 -12.18 -18.52 37.31
CA TYR A 166 -11.63 -17.34 36.65
C TYR A 166 -12.17 -17.19 35.23
N LEU A 167 -12.50 -15.97 34.83
CA LEU A 167 -12.71 -15.61 33.44
C LEU A 167 -11.51 -14.79 32.99
N VAL A 168 -10.74 -15.32 32.03
CA VAL A 168 -9.56 -14.65 31.50
C VAL A 168 -9.92 -14.00 30.17
N VAL A 169 -10.05 -12.68 30.20
CA VAL A 169 -10.66 -11.89 29.14
C VAL A 169 -9.58 -11.19 28.32
N GLU A 170 -9.57 -11.44 27.02
CA GLU A 170 -8.82 -10.65 26.06
C GLU A 170 -9.76 -9.70 25.31
N ILE A 171 -9.37 -8.43 25.24
CA ILE A 171 -10.22 -7.36 24.72
C ILE A 171 -9.65 -6.87 23.40
N SER A 172 -10.47 -6.95 22.35
CA SER A 172 -10.10 -6.44 21.05
C SER A 172 -11.29 -5.82 20.33
N TYR A 173 -11.03 -4.95 19.36
CA TYR A 173 -12.10 -4.41 18.53
C TYR A 173 -12.68 -5.47 17.59
N THR A 174 -11.82 -6.34 17.07
CA THR A 174 -12.20 -7.50 16.26
C THR A 174 -11.45 -8.69 16.83
N ALA A 175 -12.19 -9.67 17.33
CA ALA A 175 -11.63 -10.90 17.85
C ALA A 175 -11.10 -11.73 16.69
N ASP A 176 -9.81 -12.07 16.74
CA ASP A 176 -9.14 -12.95 15.80
C ASP A 176 -8.53 -14.17 16.51
N GLU A 177 -7.88 -15.05 15.73
CA GLU A 177 -7.23 -16.24 16.26
C GLU A 177 -6.12 -15.91 17.27
N ARG A 178 -5.38 -14.81 17.08
CA ARG A 178 -4.25 -14.44 17.92
C ARG A 178 -4.73 -14.03 19.32
N ASP A 179 -5.74 -13.16 19.40
CA ASP A 179 -6.33 -12.75 20.68
C ASP A 179 -7.02 -13.93 21.37
N THR A 180 -7.65 -14.81 20.60
CA THR A 180 -8.32 -15.99 21.14
C THR A 180 -7.35 -17.00 21.74
N ARG A 181 -6.25 -17.30 21.04
CA ARG A 181 -5.19 -18.15 21.58
C ARG A 181 -4.52 -17.53 22.81
N ARG A 182 -4.43 -16.19 22.88
CA ARG A 182 -3.94 -15.47 24.06
C ARG A 182 -4.84 -15.72 25.28
N ALA A 183 -6.15 -15.61 25.11
CA ALA A 183 -7.13 -15.90 26.17
C ALA A 183 -7.02 -17.35 26.66
N ILE A 184 -6.98 -18.32 25.74
CA ILE A 184 -6.86 -19.76 26.04
C ILE A 184 -5.58 -20.06 26.81
N ARG A 185 -4.43 -19.56 26.33
CA ARG A 185 -3.15 -19.77 27.00
C ARG A 185 -3.14 -19.14 28.39
N ASN A 186 -3.65 -17.92 28.54
CA ASN A 186 -3.67 -17.21 29.81
C ASN A 186 -4.62 -17.88 30.82
N ALA A 187 -5.77 -18.39 30.38
CA ALA A 187 -6.67 -19.22 31.21
C ALA A 187 -5.97 -20.49 31.69
N ARG A 188 -5.27 -21.18 30.79
CA ARG A 188 -4.51 -22.39 31.13
C ARG A 188 -3.42 -22.12 32.17
N ILE A 189 -2.63 -21.06 31.99
CA ILE A 189 -1.60 -20.66 32.97
C ILE A 189 -2.25 -20.44 34.34
N LEU A 190 -3.37 -19.70 34.37
CA LEU A 190 -4.03 -19.40 35.64
C LEU A 190 -4.56 -20.65 36.33
N GLU A 191 -5.18 -21.57 35.58
CA GLU A 191 -5.65 -22.85 36.11
C GLU A 191 -4.51 -23.73 36.62
N GLU A 192 -3.42 -23.88 35.85
CA GLU A 192 -2.24 -24.67 36.26
C GLU A 192 -1.58 -24.12 37.54
N GLN A 193 -1.57 -22.80 37.73
CA GLN A 193 -0.92 -22.19 38.90
C GLN A 193 -1.81 -22.10 40.14
N THR A 194 -3.13 -22.15 39.99
CA THR A 194 -4.07 -21.93 41.10
C THR A 194 -4.91 -23.14 41.44
N GLY A 195 -5.03 -24.11 40.52
CA GLY A 195 -5.96 -25.24 40.61
C GLY A 195 -7.44 -24.83 40.50
N ILE A 196 -7.74 -23.57 40.16
CA ILE A 196 -9.10 -23.05 40.01
C ILE A 196 -9.47 -23.09 38.52
N PRO A 197 -10.64 -23.64 38.15
CA PRO A 197 -11.09 -23.67 36.76
C PRO A 197 -11.04 -22.28 36.12
N SER A 198 -10.51 -22.19 34.90
CA SER A 198 -10.39 -20.92 34.18
C SER A 198 -11.05 -21.00 32.80
N THR A 199 -11.97 -20.09 32.52
CA THR A 199 -12.62 -19.98 31.20
C THR A 199 -11.98 -18.86 30.40
N PRO A 200 -11.45 -19.15 29.21
CA PRO A 200 -10.98 -18.11 28.30
C PRO A 200 -12.17 -17.38 27.69
N VAL A 201 -12.08 -16.06 27.68
CA VAL A 201 -13.09 -15.16 27.14
C VAL A 201 -12.41 -14.22 26.14
N VAL A 202 -13.05 -14.00 25.01
CA VAL A 202 -12.68 -12.89 24.11
C VAL A 202 -13.85 -11.93 24.06
N ALA A 203 -13.58 -10.66 24.29
CA ALA A 203 -14.59 -9.61 24.29
C ALA A 203 -14.32 -8.62 23.15
N SER A 204 -15.28 -8.48 22.25
CA SER A 204 -15.09 -7.66 21.04
C SER A 204 -16.38 -7.16 20.40
N VAL A 205 -16.27 -6.16 19.52
CA VAL A 205 -17.39 -5.62 18.71
C VAL A 205 -17.81 -6.59 17.61
N ARG A 206 -16.89 -7.44 17.16
CA ARG A 206 -17.12 -8.48 16.14
C ARG A 206 -16.04 -9.54 16.24
N ASN A 207 -16.28 -10.71 15.66
CA ASN A 207 -15.33 -11.81 15.61
C ASN A 207 -15.13 -12.28 14.15
N THR A 208 -14.06 -13.04 13.91
CA THR A 208 -13.86 -13.74 12.62
C THR A 208 -14.52 -15.11 12.63
N ASN A 209 -14.61 -15.76 11.46
CA ASN A 209 -15.16 -17.11 11.33
C ASN A 209 -14.36 -18.12 12.16
N GLU A 210 -13.03 -18.00 12.17
CA GLU A 210 -12.14 -18.86 12.95
C GLU A 210 -12.46 -18.77 14.46
N VAL A 211 -12.71 -17.56 14.96
CA VAL A 211 -13.13 -17.37 16.36
C VAL A 211 -14.52 -17.98 16.59
N GLN A 212 -15.44 -17.83 15.64
CA GLN A 212 -16.77 -18.42 15.76
C GLN A 212 -16.71 -19.95 15.84
N ASP A 213 -15.82 -20.60 15.09
CA ASP A 213 -15.59 -22.05 15.18
C ASP A 213 -15.03 -22.46 16.56
N MET A 214 -14.16 -21.65 17.15
CA MET A 214 -13.64 -21.86 18.51
C MET A 214 -14.73 -21.68 19.58
N VAL A 215 -15.66 -20.75 19.37
CA VAL A 215 -16.83 -20.57 20.24
C VAL A 215 -17.77 -21.77 20.14
N VAL A 216 -18.11 -22.22 18.93
CA VAL A 216 -19.00 -23.37 18.70
C VAL A 216 -18.41 -24.66 19.26
N SER A 217 -17.08 -24.84 19.18
CA SER A 217 -16.39 -25.98 19.78
C SER A 217 -16.19 -25.86 21.30
N GLY A 218 -16.60 -24.76 21.92
CA GLY A 218 -16.52 -24.54 23.36
C GLY A 218 -15.10 -24.27 23.89
N GLN A 219 -14.15 -23.94 23.01
CA GLN A 219 -12.78 -23.60 23.42
C GLN A 219 -12.67 -22.22 24.07
N VAL A 220 -13.59 -21.33 23.74
CA VAL A 220 -13.60 -19.94 24.21
C VAL A 220 -15.04 -19.42 24.31
N TYR A 221 -15.29 -18.55 25.27
CA TYR A 221 -16.53 -17.77 25.30
C TYR A 221 -16.34 -16.43 24.58
N TRP A 222 -17.27 -16.05 23.71
CA TRP A 222 -17.26 -14.73 23.08
C TRP A 222 -18.28 -13.82 23.74
N HIS A 223 -17.81 -12.68 24.25
CA HIS A 223 -18.66 -11.61 24.78
C HIS A 223 -18.75 -10.46 23.77
N TYR A 224 -19.95 -10.23 23.24
CA TYR A 224 -20.20 -9.14 22.31
C TYR A 224 -20.20 -7.79 23.03
N VAL A 225 -19.33 -6.88 22.60
CA VAL A 225 -19.29 -5.50 23.08
C VAL A 225 -20.01 -4.63 22.05
N PRO A 226 -21.24 -4.14 22.33
CA PRO A 226 -21.97 -3.34 21.36
C PRO A 226 -21.18 -2.07 21.00
N PRO A 227 -21.05 -1.74 19.71
CA PRO A 227 -20.51 -0.46 19.30
C PRO A 227 -21.49 0.63 19.77
N HIS A 228 -20.98 1.76 20.25
CA HIS A 228 -21.86 2.91 20.35
C HIS A 228 -22.15 3.40 18.93
N ALA A 229 -23.43 3.57 18.60
CA ALA A 229 -23.80 4.65 17.70
C ALA A 229 -23.26 5.93 18.35
N PHE A 230 -22.47 6.71 17.62
CA PHE A 230 -22.36 8.12 17.96
C PHE A 230 -23.80 8.63 17.97
N SER A 231 -24.38 8.80 19.15
CA SER A 231 -25.63 9.52 19.27
C SER A 231 -25.33 10.94 18.83
N ASP A 232 -25.98 11.34 17.73
CA ASP A 232 -25.95 12.67 17.11
C ASP A 232 -26.01 13.83 18.13
#